data_AF-A0A5D2BAS6-F1
#
_entry.id   AF-A0A5D2BAS6-F1
#
_cell.length_a   1.000
_cell.length_b   1.000
_cell.length_c   1.000
_cell.angle_alpha   90.00
_cell.angle_beta   90.00
_cell.angle_gamma   90.00
#
_symmetry.space_group_name_H-M   'P 1'
#
loop_
_entity.id
_entity.type
_entity.pdbx_description
1 polymer ?
#
loop_
_entity_poly.entity_id
_entity_poly.type
_entity_poly.pdbx_seq_one_letter_code
_entity_poly.pdbx_strand_id
1 'polypeptide(L)'
;MTAIGPLEPYWFGFIVVIDNNACEDATVIQVDSVNKHGILLEVVQVLTDMNLTIIKAYISFDGGWFMDVFNVVDNDGNKIRDKEVMDYIQSILCVVWIKVPAVYEDMILFGCTPDRKARAMMRSAPRYMKQAVKSLLTIHMAKASHD
;
A
#
# COMPACT_ATOMS: atom_id res chain seq x y z
N MET A 1 22.17 -14.96 -27.30
CA MET A 1 22.35 -13.97 -26.23
C MET A 1 21.31 -12.88 -26.45
N THR A 2 20.12 -13.03 -25.87
CA THR A 2 19.08 -12.01 -26.00
C THR A 2 19.34 -10.97 -24.92
N ALA A 3 19.55 -9.73 -25.33
CA ALA A 3 19.73 -8.61 -24.42
C ALA A 3 18.54 -8.56 -23.46
N ILE A 4 18.82 -8.68 -22.18
CA ILE A 4 17.85 -8.39 -21.12
C ILE A 4 17.68 -6.88 -21.19
N GLY A 5 16.60 -6.41 -21.81
CA GLY A 5 16.25 -5.00 -21.80
C GLY A 5 16.13 -4.50 -20.35
N PRO A 6 16.28 -3.19 -20.10
CA PRO A 6 16.10 -2.63 -18.76
C PRO A 6 14.77 -3.12 -18.20
N LEU A 7 14.81 -3.67 -16.99
CA LEU A 7 13.66 -4.24 -16.29
C LEU A 7 12.54 -3.21 -16.26
N GLU A 8 11.51 -3.40 -17.09
CA GLU A 8 10.36 -2.51 -17.09
C GLU A 8 9.64 -2.58 -15.72
N PRO A 9 9.05 -1.48 -15.22
CA PRO A 9 8.52 -1.39 -13.85
C PRO A 9 7.33 -2.32 -13.54
N TYR A 10 6.83 -3.06 -14.53
CA TYR A 10 5.63 -3.90 -14.46
C TYR A 10 5.75 -5.14 -13.53
N TRP A 11 6.92 -5.38 -12.93
CA TRP A 11 7.07 -6.42 -11.90
C TRP A 11 6.50 -5.99 -10.53
N PHE A 12 6.33 -4.70 -10.31
CA PHE A 12 5.58 -4.18 -9.17
C PHE A 12 4.11 -4.05 -9.57
N GLY A 13 3.35 -5.15 -9.43
CA GLY A 13 1.91 -5.19 -9.67
C GLY A 13 1.07 -4.36 -8.68
N PHE A 14 1.60 -3.24 -8.20
CA PHE A 14 1.03 -2.35 -7.21
C PHE A 14 1.66 -0.94 -7.33
N ILE A 15 0.87 0.08 -7.62
CA ILE A 15 1.30 1.49 -7.77
C ILE A 15 0.36 2.37 -6.94
N VAL A 16 0.90 3.37 -6.24
CA VAL A 16 0.11 4.36 -5.48
C VAL A 16 0.44 5.75 -6.00
N VAL A 17 -0.59 6.49 -6.37
CA VAL A 17 -0.49 7.89 -6.79
C VAL A 17 -1.40 8.74 -5.90
N ILE A 18 -0.88 9.83 -5.38
CA ILE A 18 -1.67 10.83 -4.66
C ILE A 18 -1.82 12.06 -5.56
N ASP A 19 -3.05 12.36 -5.95
CA ASP A 19 -3.40 13.56 -6.71
C ASP A 19 -4.23 14.50 -5.84
N ASN A 20 -3.54 15.47 -5.24
CA ASN A 20 -4.19 16.46 -4.39
C ASN A 20 -4.78 17.64 -5.18
N ASN A 21 -4.75 17.62 -6.51
CA ASN A 21 -5.35 18.65 -7.37
C ASN A 21 -6.63 18.17 -8.06
N ALA A 22 -6.85 16.86 -8.15
CA ALA A 22 -8.01 16.25 -8.81
C ALA A 22 -9.37 16.55 -8.15
N CYS A 23 -9.40 16.92 -6.87
CA CYS A 23 -10.62 17.29 -6.15
C CYS A 23 -10.34 18.50 -5.27
N GLU A 24 -11.25 19.48 -5.19
CA GLU A 24 -11.04 20.69 -4.37
C GLU A 24 -11.09 20.39 -2.86
N ASP A 25 -12.02 19.51 -2.46
CA ASP A 25 -12.40 19.28 -1.05
C ASP A 25 -11.76 18.03 -0.42
N ALA A 26 -11.08 17.20 -1.21
CA ALA A 26 -10.49 15.95 -0.73
C ALA A 26 -9.15 15.64 -1.40
N THR A 27 -8.37 14.78 -0.75
CA THR A 27 -7.13 14.23 -1.29
C THR A 27 -7.46 12.96 -2.05
N VAL A 28 -7.04 12.85 -3.31
CA VAL A 28 -7.32 11.68 -4.14
C VAL A 28 -6.14 10.71 -4.07
N ILE A 29 -6.41 9.47 -3.70
CA ILE A 29 -5.44 8.37 -3.66
C ILE A 29 -5.87 7.35 -4.70
N GLN A 30 -5.06 7.15 -5.72
CA GLN A 30 -5.23 6.09 -6.71
C GLN A 30 -4.29 4.92 -6.38
N VAL A 31 -4.84 3.71 -6.47
CA VAL A 31 -4.13 2.46 -6.27
C VAL A 31 -4.37 1.57 -7.47
N ASP A 32 -3.31 1.33 -8.25
CA ASP A 32 -3.33 0.38 -9.36
C ASP A 32 -2.74 -0.94 -8.89
N SER A 33 -3.44 -2.06 -9.08
CA SER A 33 -2.98 -3.36 -8.60
C SER A 33 -3.38 -4.52 -9.51
N VAL A 34 -2.53 -5.55 -9.58
CA VAL A 34 -2.92 -6.82 -10.22
C VAL A 34 -3.92 -7.55 -9.33
N ASN A 35 -4.94 -8.17 -9.95
CA ASN A 35 -6.00 -8.88 -9.23
C ASN A 35 -5.45 -9.87 -8.18
N LYS A 36 -5.51 -9.49 -6.91
CA LYS A 36 -5.33 -10.39 -5.78
C LYS A 36 -6.47 -10.16 -4.80
N HIS A 37 -7.04 -11.26 -4.32
CA HIS A 37 -8.03 -11.19 -3.26
C HIS A 37 -7.50 -10.44 -2.04
N GLY A 38 -8.27 -9.46 -1.59
CA GLY A 38 -8.03 -8.73 -0.34
C GLY A 38 -7.30 -7.40 -0.47
N ILE A 39 -6.82 -6.99 -1.65
CA ILE A 39 -6.08 -5.71 -1.79
C ILE A 39 -6.93 -4.51 -1.38
N LEU A 40 -8.12 -4.37 -1.96
CA LEU A 40 -9.07 -3.31 -1.64
C LEU A 40 -9.33 -3.20 -0.12
N LEU A 41 -9.60 -4.33 0.53
CA LEU A 41 -9.87 -4.37 1.97
C LEU A 41 -8.66 -3.90 2.79
N GLU A 42 -7.46 -4.34 2.43
CA GLU A 42 -6.23 -3.92 3.11
C GLU A 42 -5.93 -2.43 2.90
N VAL A 43 -6.18 -1.86 1.71
CA VAL A 43 -6.04 -0.42 1.46
C VAL A 43 -7.00 0.36 2.36
N VAL A 44 -8.28 -0.04 2.40
CA VAL A 44 -9.29 0.60 3.26
C VAL A 44 -8.90 0.54 4.74
N GLN A 45 -8.39 -0.62 5.20
CA GLN A 45 -7.91 -0.78 6.58
C GLN A 45 -6.74 0.15 6.90
N VAL A 46 -5.75 0.24 6.02
CA VAL A 46 -4.59 1.13 6.22
C VAL A 46 -5.03 2.59 6.28
N LEU A 47 -5.91 3.03 5.37
CA LEU A 47 -6.44 4.40 5.38
C LEU A 47 -7.20 4.70 6.69
N THR A 48 -8.04 3.75 7.13
CA THR A 48 -8.82 3.89 8.37
C THR A 48 -7.91 3.89 9.61
N ASP A 49 -6.88 3.05 9.64
CA ASP A 49 -5.88 2.99 10.72
C ASP A 49 -5.03 4.28 10.82
N MET A 50 -4.96 5.08 9.74
CA MET A 50 -4.35 6.41 9.72
C MET A 50 -5.33 7.54 10.07
N ASN A 51 -6.52 7.22 10.58
CA ASN A 51 -7.58 8.18 10.90
C ASN A 51 -8.06 9.01 9.69
N LEU A 52 -7.96 8.45 8.48
CA LEU A 52 -8.51 9.07 7.28
C LEU A 52 -9.92 8.56 7.01
N THR A 53 -10.80 9.46 6.60
CA THR A 53 -12.18 9.13 6.22
C THR A 53 -12.29 9.08 4.70
N ILE A 54 -12.74 7.94 4.17
CA ILE A 54 -13.03 7.80 2.74
C ILE A 54 -14.44 8.36 2.48
N ILE A 55 -14.54 9.45 1.74
CA ILE A 55 -15.83 10.09 1.42
C ILE A 55 -16.43 9.58 0.10
N LYS A 56 -15.59 9.17 -0.84
CA LYS A 56 -15.98 8.61 -2.15
C LYS A 56 -14.94 7.61 -2.61
N ALA A 57 -15.37 6.52 -3.22
CA ALA A 57 -14.49 5.53 -3.83
C ALA A 57 -14.99 5.10 -5.21
N TYR A 58 -14.07 4.94 -6.15
CA TYR A 58 -14.32 4.40 -7.49
C TYR A 58 -13.45 3.17 -7.68
N ILE A 59 -14.04 2.06 -8.12
CA ILE A 59 -13.34 0.80 -8.34
C ILE A 59 -13.59 0.40 -9.79
N SER A 60 -12.53 0.11 -10.52
CA SER A 60 -12.60 -0.32 -11.92
C SER A 60 -11.66 -1.48 -12.18
N PHE A 61 -12.02 -2.33 -13.15
CA PHE A 61 -11.27 -3.51 -13.54
C PHE A 61 -11.25 -3.63 -15.06
N ASP A 62 -10.08 -3.78 -15.65
CA ASP A 62 -9.88 -3.76 -17.11
C ASP A 62 -9.51 -5.14 -17.71
N GLY A 63 -9.56 -6.21 -16.91
CA GLY A 63 -9.19 -7.57 -17.35
C GLY A 63 -7.82 -8.04 -16.88
N GLY A 64 -7.01 -7.16 -16.28
CA GLY A 64 -5.73 -7.53 -15.64
C GLY A 64 -5.42 -6.72 -14.38
N TRP A 65 -5.87 -5.47 -14.36
CA TRP A 65 -5.57 -4.51 -13.31
C TRP A 65 -6.85 -3.96 -12.68
N PHE A 66 -6.77 -3.73 -11.38
CA PHE A 66 -7.73 -2.96 -10.61
C PHE A 66 -7.18 -1.55 -10.44
N MET A 67 -7.98 -0.55 -10.78
CA MET A 67 -7.71 0.84 -10.44
C MET A 67 -8.76 1.27 -9.42
N ASP A 68 -8.30 1.42 -8.18
CA ASP A 68 -9.10 1.86 -7.04
C ASP A 68 -8.74 3.31 -6.71
N VAL A 69 -9.73 4.21 -6.72
CA VAL A 69 -9.55 5.64 -6.44
C VAL A 69 -10.35 6.00 -5.19
N PHE A 70 -9.67 6.53 -4.18
CA PHE A 70 -10.26 6.96 -2.91
C PHE A 70 -10.13 8.46 -2.74
N ASN A 71 -11.24 9.13 -2.48
CA ASN A 71 -11.24 10.51 -2.01
C ASN A 71 -11.25 10.46 -0.49
N VAL A 72 -10.17 10.97 0.12
CA VAL A 72 -9.98 10.93 1.56
C VAL A 72 -9.88 12.33 2.15
N VAL A 73 -10.36 12.45 3.39
CA VAL A 73 -10.23 13.61 4.25
C VAL A 73 -9.66 13.17 5.60
N ASP A 74 -9.11 14.10 6.36
CA ASP A 74 -8.72 13.84 7.74
C ASP A 74 -9.95 13.65 8.66
N ASN A 75 -9.71 13.43 9.95
CA ASN A 75 -10.76 13.20 10.93
C ASN A 75 -11.66 14.44 11.17
N ASP A 76 -11.18 15.63 10.83
CA ASP A 76 -11.93 16.89 10.92
C ASP A 76 -12.70 17.19 9.61
N GLY A 77 -12.62 16.29 8.63
CA GLY A 77 -13.27 16.44 7.32
C GLY A 77 -12.50 17.34 6.35
N ASN A 78 -11.25 17.69 6.66
CA ASN A 78 -10.44 18.55 5.80
C ASN A 78 -9.58 17.74 4.83
N LYS A 79 -9.31 18.36 3.69
CA LYS A 79 -8.32 17.89 2.73
C LYS A 79 -6.91 17.94 3.31
N ILE A 80 -6.15 16.87 3.08
CA ILE A 80 -4.76 16.75 3.52
C ILE A 80 -3.91 17.65 2.63
N ARG A 81 -3.33 18.71 3.19
CA ARG A 81 -2.48 19.67 2.44
C ARG A 81 -1.00 19.53 2.74
N ASP A 82 -0.68 18.95 3.88
CA ASP A 82 0.70 18.75 4.30
C ASP A 82 1.38 17.71 3.41
N LYS A 83 2.46 18.13 2.76
CA LYS A 83 3.23 17.29 1.83
C LYS A 83 3.93 16.14 2.55
N GLU A 84 4.41 16.35 3.78
CA GLU A 84 5.07 15.29 4.55
C GLU A 84 4.07 14.20 4.93
N VAL A 85 2.83 14.59 5.27
CA VAL A 85 1.74 13.65 5.55
C VAL A 85 1.37 12.87 4.28
N MET A 86 1.27 13.53 3.13
CA MET A 86 1.00 12.86 1.85
C MET A 86 2.13 11.88 1.47
N ASP A 87 3.39 12.31 1.58
CA ASP A 87 4.56 11.47 1.32
C ASP A 87 4.58 10.25 2.27
N TYR A 88 4.19 10.44 3.55
CA TYR A 88 4.04 9.37 4.53
C TYR A 88 2.93 8.38 4.17
N ILE A 89 1.74 8.86 3.79
CA ILE A 89 0.62 8.01 3.34
C ILE A 89 1.04 7.17 2.13
N GLN A 90 1.68 7.81 1.14
CA GLN A 90 2.15 7.11 -0.06
C GLN A 90 3.20 6.06 0.30
N SER A 91 4.14 6.39 1.18
CA SER A 91 5.18 5.47 1.65
C SER A 91 4.59 4.27 2.39
N ILE A 92 3.67 4.49 3.34
CA ILE A 92 3.01 3.41 4.08
C ILE A 92 2.24 2.51 3.13
N LEU A 93 1.42 3.09 2.25
CA LEU A 93 0.68 2.32 1.26
C LEU A 93 1.66 1.51 0.41
N CYS A 94 2.73 2.08 -0.15
CA CYS A 94 3.74 1.34 -0.91
C CYS A 94 4.44 0.21 -0.09
N VAL A 95 4.93 0.49 1.12
CA VAL A 95 5.70 -0.47 1.95
C VAL A 95 4.85 -1.67 2.37
N VAL A 96 3.56 -1.46 2.61
CA VAL A 96 2.57 -2.52 2.92
C VAL A 96 2.53 -3.60 1.82
N TRP A 97 2.97 -3.27 0.60
CA TRP A 97 3.00 -4.18 -0.56
C TRP A 97 4.40 -4.54 -1.06
N ILE A 98 5.44 -3.76 -0.70
CA ILE A 98 6.84 -3.96 -1.14
C ILE A 98 7.64 -4.97 -0.29
N LYS A 99 7.14 -5.44 0.87
CA LYS A 99 7.92 -6.37 1.71
C LYS A 99 8.08 -7.81 1.16
N VAL A 100 7.30 -8.22 0.16
CA VAL A 100 7.44 -9.55 -0.46
C VAL A 100 8.45 -9.55 -1.62
N PRO A 101 8.48 -8.52 -2.50
CA PRO A 101 9.49 -8.40 -3.55
C PRO A 101 10.96 -8.44 -3.09
N ALA A 102 11.37 -7.71 -2.05
CA ALA A 102 12.79 -7.65 -1.65
C ALA A 102 13.37 -9.02 -1.25
N VAL A 103 12.63 -9.81 -0.45
CA VAL A 103 13.03 -11.18 -0.07
C VAL A 103 13.03 -12.12 -1.28
N TYR A 104 12.15 -11.86 -2.26
CA TYR A 104 12.08 -12.62 -3.50
C TYR A 104 13.27 -12.31 -4.42
N GLU A 105 13.66 -11.05 -4.53
CA GLU A 105 14.84 -10.60 -5.28
C GLU A 105 16.14 -11.10 -4.65
N ASP A 106 16.28 -11.02 -3.32
CA ASP A 106 17.42 -11.61 -2.61
C ASP A 106 17.50 -13.12 -2.90
N MET A 107 16.39 -13.84 -2.81
CA MET A 107 16.36 -15.27 -3.13
C MET A 107 16.77 -15.57 -4.57
N ILE A 108 16.26 -14.81 -5.54
CA ILE A 108 16.63 -14.97 -6.95
C ILE A 108 18.11 -14.65 -7.16
N LEU A 109 18.63 -13.60 -6.52
CA LEU A 109 20.04 -13.21 -6.55
C LEU A 109 20.93 -14.32 -5.98
N PHE A 110 20.47 -15.00 -4.93
CA PHE A 110 21.13 -16.18 -4.35
C PHE A 110 20.80 -17.50 -5.09
N GLY A 111 20.18 -17.46 -6.27
CA GLY A 111 19.89 -18.63 -7.11
C GLY A 111 18.77 -19.55 -6.61
N CYS A 112 18.00 -19.11 -5.62
CA CYS A 112 16.89 -19.85 -5.05
C CYS A 112 15.57 -19.35 -5.66
N THR A 113 14.89 -20.16 -6.46
CA THR A 113 13.51 -19.86 -6.88
C THR A 113 12.54 -20.43 -5.85
N PRO A 114 11.84 -19.59 -5.06
CA PRO A 114 10.93 -20.10 -4.05
C PRO A 114 9.79 -20.87 -4.71
N ASP A 115 9.54 -22.10 -4.25
CA ASP A 115 8.46 -22.95 -4.73
C ASP A 115 7.06 -22.37 -4.38
N ARG A 116 5.98 -23.05 -4.81
CA ARG A 116 4.60 -22.60 -4.57
C ARG A 116 4.29 -22.38 -3.08
N LYS A 117 4.90 -23.16 -2.19
CA LYS A 117 4.68 -23.12 -0.73
C LYS A 117 5.47 -21.99 -0.09
N ALA A 118 6.74 -21.81 -0.48
CA ALA A 118 7.58 -20.69 -0.06
C ALA A 118 6.97 -19.34 -0.48
N ARG A 119 6.43 -19.26 -1.71
CA ARG A 119 5.69 -18.09 -2.19
C ARG A 119 4.45 -17.78 -1.35
N ALA A 120 3.68 -18.79 -0.96
CA ALA A 120 2.51 -18.61 -0.10
C ALA A 120 2.92 -18.17 1.32
N MET A 121 3.99 -18.75 1.86
CA MET A 121 4.52 -18.44 3.19
C MET A 121 5.07 -17.01 3.26
N MET A 122 5.84 -16.56 2.26
CA MET A 122 6.33 -15.18 2.18
C MET A 122 5.21 -14.18 1.99
N ARG A 123 4.14 -14.52 1.28
CA ARG A 123 2.93 -13.69 1.21
C ARG A 123 2.17 -13.62 2.53
N SER A 124 2.31 -14.64 3.38
CA SER A 124 1.70 -14.67 4.72
C SER A 124 2.55 -13.98 5.80
N ALA A 125 3.85 -13.82 5.59
CA ALA A 125 4.77 -13.23 6.58
C ALA A 125 4.53 -11.73 6.88
N PRO A 126 4.19 -10.86 5.91
CA PRO A 126 3.85 -9.46 6.17
C PRO A 126 2.64 -9.29 7.08
N ARG A 127 1.69 -10.24 7.13
CA ARG A 127 0.58 -10.18 8.09
C ARG A 127 1.08 -10.12 9.54
N TYR A 128 2.11 -10.90 9.88
CA TYR A 128 2.68 -10.92 11.23
C TYR A 128 3.44 -9.63 11.57
N MET A 129 4.17 -9.06 10.59
CA MET A 129 4.84 -7.78 10.77
C MET A 129 3.87 -6.60 10.83
N LYS A 130 2.77 -6.62 10.05
CA LYS A 130 1.69 -5.61 10.15
C LYS A 130 1.07 -5.62 11.53
N GLN A 131 0.82 -6.80 12.12
CA GLN A 131 0.32 -6.91 13.49
C GLN A 131 1.29 -6.33 14.50
N ALA A 132 2.59 -6.60 14.38
CA ALA A 132 3.60 -6.06 15.28
C ALA A 132 3.74 -4.54 15.17
N VAL A 133 3.71 -3.98 13.96
CA VAL A 133 3.75 -2.53 13.72
C VAL A 133 2.48 -1.86 14.23
N LYS A 134 1.31 -2.46 14.03
CA LYS A 134 0.03 -1.97 14.57
C LYS A 134 0.06 -1.95 16.10
N SER A 135 0.54 -3.02 16.74
CA SER A 135 0.75 -3.06 18.19
C SER A 135 1.73 -1.99 18.69
N LEU A 136 2.81 -1.72 17.97
CA LEU A 136 3.80 -0.68 18.33
C LEU A 136 3.24 0.74 18.18
N LEU A 137 2.45 1.01 17.14
CA LEU A 137 1.75 2.28 16.94
C LEU A 137 0.69 2.51 18.03
N THR A 138 -0.10 1.49 18.37
CA THR A 138 -1.08 1.58 19.48
C THR A 138 -0.38 1.87 20.82
N ILE A 139 0.78 1.26 21.08
CA ILE A 139 1.57 1.51 22.30
C ILE A 139 2.10 2.95 22.33
N HIS A 140 2.62 3.48 21.21
CA HIS A 140 3.09 4.88 21.15
C HIS A 140 1.96 5.88 21.33
N MET A 141 0.81 5.66 20.68
CA MET A 141 -0.34 6.58 20.77
C MET A 141 -1.00 6.54 22.16
N ALA A 142 -1.05 5.38 22.82
CA ALA A 142 -1.56 5.26 24.19
C ALA A 142 -0.64 5.93 25.25
N LYS A 143 0.65 6.08 24.94
CA LYS A 143 1.61 6.77 25.82
C LYS A 143 1.55 8.30 25.66
N ALA A 144 1.15 8.79 24.49
CA ALA A 144 1.01 10.22 24.19
C ALA A 144 -0.27 10.87 24.77
N SER A 145 -1.24 10.08 25.27
CA SER A 145 -2.49 10.59 25.86
C SER A 145 -2.48 10.70 27.39
N HIS A 146 -1.34 10.43 28.03
CA HIS A 146 -1.17 10.42 29.49
C HIS A 146 -0.14 11.44 30.02
N ASP A 147 0.41 12.27 29.14
CA ASP A 147 1.26 13.44 29.47
C ASP A 147 0.50 14.73 29.12
#